data_AF-A0ABD1F7C2-F1
#
_entry.id   AF-A0ABD1F7C2-F1
#
_cell.length_a   1.000
_cell.length_b   1.000
_cell.length_c   1.000
_cell.angle_alpha   90.00
_cell.angle_beta   90.00
_cell.angle_gamma   90.00
#
_symmetry.space_group_name_H-M   'P 1'
#
loop_
_entity.id
_entity.type
_entity.pdbx_description
1 polymer ?
#
loop_
_entity_poly.entity_id
_entity_poly.type
_entity_poly.pdbx_seq_one_letter_code
_entity_poly.pdbx_strand_id
1 'polypeptide(L)'
;MAKSSISNGIKRTQAHGPSKTNMDYTKYYLIAYNLIQTIGPTTKSLYDTISFPLHVFQNAAVFEVVHAATGIVKSNAVLTAFQVASRVVVVCGILLATFNARLGLGLPLALLAWCITEIVRYSNYTLNLIGNVPYILKYLRYTMFIVLYPIGITGELLCIWKAQEEVGKGFLYSVNMPNKYNFIFNYQHLLWFLMLLYIPLFPQLYLHMFGQRKKALGTNKNKIN
;
A
#
# COMPACT_ATOMS: atom_id res chain seq x y z
N MET A 1 8.29 26.04 80.92
CA MET A 1 6.85 26.42 80.85
C MET A 1 6.61 26.95 79.44
N ALA A 2 5.81 26.37 78.54
CA ALA A 2 4.88 25.25 78.58
C ALA A 2 4.85 24.58 77.18
N LYS A 3 4.70 23.25 77.15
CA LYS A 3 4.36 22.44 75.97
C LYS A 3 2.86 22.59 75.68
N SER A 4 2.43 22.64 74.42
CA SER A 4 1.14 22.07 73.97
C SER A 4 0.89 22.31 72.48
N SER A 5 0.73 21.20 71.73
CA SER A 5 -0.15 20.98 70.58
C SER A 5 -0.14 21.93 69.38
N ILE A 6 0.14 21.38 68.20
CA ILE A 6 -0.88 21.03 67.19
C ILE A 6 -0.25 19.98 66.25
N SER A 7 -0.59 18.72 66.50
CA SER A 7 -0.65 17.67 65.50
C SER A 7 -1.97 17.85 64.75
N ASN A 8 -1.97 17.91 63.42
CA ASN A 8 -3.06 17.38 62.58
C ASN A 8 -2.77 17.55 61.08
N GLY A 9 -2.73 16.42 60.35
CA GLY A 9 -3.51 16.35 59.10
C GLY A 9 -2.79 16.38 57.75
N ILE A 10 -1.62 15.75 57.57
CA ILE A 10 -1.20 15.37 56.21
C ILE A 10 -1.98 14.10 55.82
N LYS A 11 -3.20 14.27 55.31
CA LYS A 11 -3.92 13.21 54.59
C LYS A 11 -3.09 12.84 53.36
N ARG A 12 -2.40 11.69 53.41
CA ARG A 12 -1.88 11.02 52.22
C ARG A 12 -3.05 10.80 51.26
N THR A 13 -3.08 11.56 50.17
CA THR A 13 -3.90 11.24 48.99
C THR A 13 -3.46 9.86 48.51
N GLN A 14 -4.27 8.85 48.82
CA GLN A 14 -4.08 7.52 48.28
C GLN A 14 -4.22 7.63 46.76
N ALA A 15 -3.14 7.34 46.04
CA ALA A 15 -3.18 7.15 44.60
C ALA A 15 -4.17 6.00 44.33
N HIS A 16 -5.37 6.36 43.89
CA HIS A 16 -6.37 5.40 43.46
C HIS A 16 -5.78 4.68 42.24
N GLY A 17 -5.32 3.44 42.44
CA GLY A 17 -4.80 2.61 41.35
C GLY A 17 -5.81 2.55 40.22
N PRO A 18 -5.38 2.62 38.95
CA PRO A 18 -6.30 2.76 37.83
C PRO A 18 -7.29 1.58 37.83
N SER A 19 -8.58 1.88 37.93
CA SER A 19 -9.64 0.89 37.80
C SER A 19 -9.50 0.15 36.46
N LYS A 20 -9.84 -1.14 36.41
CA LYS A 20 -9.63 -2.02 35.23
C LYS A 20 -10.12 -1.38 33.92
N THR A 21 -11.23 -0.65 33.96
CA THR A 21 -11.81 0.07 32.81
C THR A 21 -10.89 1.18 32.29
N ASN A 22 -10.23 1.95 33.16
CA ASN A 22 -9.27 2.99 32.77
C ASN A 22 -7.99 2.41 32.16
N MET A 23 -7.60 1.20 32.57
CA MET A 23 -6.45 0.49 32.01
C MET A 23 -6.70 0.03 30.57
N ASP A 24 -7.93 -0.32 30.22
CA ASP A 24 -8.28 -0.68 28.85
C ASP A 24 -8.29 0.55 27.93
N TYR A 25 -8.91 1.67 28.33
CA TYR A 25 -8.87 2.92 27.55
C TYR A 25 -7.45 3.45 27.36
N THR A 26 -6.58 3.31 28.38
CA THR A 26 -5.18 3.72 28.28
C THR A 26 -4.42 2.86 27.26
N LYS A 27 -4.68 1.54 27.19
CA LYS A 27 -4.08 0.67 26.16
C LYS A 27 -4.56 1.03 24.76
N TYR A 28 -5.86 1.26 24.57
CA TYR A 28 -6.39 1.68 23.27
C TYR A 28 -5.83 3.05 22.84
N TYR A 29 -5.73 3.99 23.79
CA TYR A 29 -5.11 5.29 23.55
C TYR A 29 -3.63 5.16 23.18
N LEU A 30 -2.87 4.31 23.90
CA LEU A 30 -1.45 4.06 23.58
C LEU A 30 -1.27 3.36 22.23
N ILE A 31 -2.14 2.42 21.87
CA ILE A 31 -2.12 1.76 20.56
C ILE A 31 -2.45 2.79 19.46
N ALA A 32 -3.48 3.60 19.65
CA ALA A 32 -3.85 4.67 18.72
C ALA A 32 -2.75 5.72 18.59
N TYR A 33 -2.14 6.14 19.70
CA TYR A 33 -1.04 7.10 19.72
C TYR A 33 0.20 6.54 19.00
N ASN A 34 0.58 5.29 19.28
CA ASN A 34 1.70 4.65 18.58
C ASN A 34 1.40 4.49 17.10
N LEU A 35 0.18 4.08 16.70
CA LEU A 35 -0.24 4.02 15.30
C LEU A 35 -0.13 5.38 14.61
N ILE A 36 -0.68 6.43 15.24
CA ILE A 36 -0.61 7.80 14.73
C ILE A 36 0.84 8.28 14.63
N GLN A 37 1.69 7.92 15.58
CA GLN A 37 3.11 8.30 15.57
C GLN A 37 3.94 7.50 14.55
N THR A 38 3.59 6.24 14.28
CA THR A 38 4.20 5.48 13.17
C THR A 38 3.80 6.04 11.80
N ILE A 39 2.61 6.65 11.74
CA ILE A 39 2.06 7.28 10.54
C ILE A 39 2.46 8.77 10.45
N GLY A 40 2.91 9.36 11.55
CA GLY A 40 3.27 10.77 11.68
C GLY A 40 4.53 11.15 10.90
N PRO A 41 4.70 12.44 10.57
CA PRO A 41 5.82 12.90 9.77
C PRO A 41 7.13 12.71 10.54
N THR A 42 7.90 11.71 10.15
CA THR A 42 9.26 11.53 10.66
C THR A 42 10.16 12.59 10.00
N THR A 43 11.15 13.12 10.72
CA THR A 43 12.06 14.19 10.26
C THR A 43 12.92 13.80 9.04
N LYS A 44 12.93 12.52 8.66
CA LYS A 44 13.32 12.02 7.33
C LYS A 44 12.06 11.55 6.60
N SER A 45 11.87 12.00 5.37
CA SER A 45 10.75 11.53 4.55
C SER A 45 10.84 10.00 4.42
N LEU A 46 9.72 9.30 4.67
CA LEU A 46 9.61 7.84 4.50
C LEU A 46 10.23 7.41 3.17
N TYR A 47 9.93 8.20 2.12
CA TYR A 47 10.43 8.01 0.77
C TYR A 47 11.96 7.98 0.68
N ASP A 48 12.68 8.84 1.41
CA ASP A 48 14.14 8.93 1.28
C ASP A 48 14.81 7.63 1.73
N THR A 49 14.25 6.97 2.75
CA THR A 49 14.76 5.70 3.26
C THR A 49 14.42 4.53 2.33
N ILE A 50 13.23 4.52 1.74
CA ILE A 50 12.74 3.39 0.94
C ILE A 50 12.98 3.54 -0.56
N SER A 51 13.39 4.71 -1.04
CA SER A 51 13.49 5.04 -2.47
C SER A 51 14.33 4.01 -3.23
N PHE A 52 15.51 3.69 -2.72
CA PHE A 52 16.41 2.72 -3.34
C PHE A 52 15.79 1.32 -3.47
N PRO A 53 15.35 0.65 -2.38
CA PRO A 53 14.73 -0.67 -2.51
C PRO A 53 13.45 -0.62 -3.34
N LEU A 54 12.64 0.44 -3.22
CA LEU A 54 11.43 0.62 -4.01
C LEU A 54 11.72 0.60 -5.52
N HIS A 55 12.71 1.36 -5.98
CA HIS A 55 13.07 1.37 -7.39
C HIS A 55 13.60 0.01 -7.86
N VAL A 56 14.41 -0.67 -7.06
CA VAL A 56 14.93 -2.00 -7.40
C VAL A 56 13.78 -3.01 -7.53
N PHE A 57 12.90 -3.11 -6.54
CA PHE A 57 11.80 -4.08 -6.54
C PHE A 57 10.78 -3.81 -7.66
N GLN A 58 10.48 -2.55 -7.97
CA GLN A 58 9.51 -2.24 -9.04
C GLN A 58 10.07 -2.52 -10.43
N ASN A 59 11.36 -2.23 -10.68
CA ASN A 59 12.00 -2.60 -11.93
C ASN A 59 12.16 -4.13 -12.04
N ALA A 60 12.45 -4.81 -10.93
CA ALA A 60 12.49 -6.27 -10.90
C ALA A 60 11.12 -6.90 -11.22
N ALA A 61 10.01 -6.27 -10.79
CA ALA A 61 8.66 -6.75 -11.09
C ALA A 61 8.33 -6.71 -12.59
N VAL A 62 9.02 -5.90 -13.40
CA VAL A 62 8.88 -5.92 -14.87
C VAL A 62 9.29 -7.28 -15.44
N PHE A 63 10.30 -7.94 -14.86
CA PHE A 63 10.65 -9.30 -15.26
C PHE A 63 9.49 -10.27 -15.02
N GLU A 64 8.62 -10.09 -14.03
CA GLU A 64 7.45 -10.96 -13.85
C GLU A 64 6.53 -10.91 -15.08
N VAL A 65 6.38 -9.74 -15.70
CA VAL A 65 5.60 -9.57 -16.93
C VAL A 65 6.25 -10.36 -18.07
N VAL A 66 7.57 -10.30 -18.19
CA VAL A 66 8.34 -11.04 -19.21
C VAL A 66 8.19 -12.56 -19.01
N HIS A 67 8.31 -13.05 -17.77
CA HIS A 67 8.15 -14.48 -17.47
C HIS A 67 6.70 -14.97 -17.69
N ALA A 68 5.70 -14.11 -17.45
CA ALA A 68 4.32 -14.43 -17.77
C ALA A 68 4.06 -14.44 -19.29
N ALA A 69 4.67 -13.51 -20.04
CA ALA A 69 4.52 -13.42 -21.50
C ALA A 69 5.20 -14.58 -22.24
N THR A 70 6.35 -15.04 -21.74
CA THR A 70 7.10 -16.19 -22.28
C THR A 70 6.49 -17.54 -21.89
N GLY A 71 5.44 -17.55 -21.07
CA GLY A 71 4.74 -18.78 -20.66
C GLY A 71 5.47 -19.61 -19.59
N ILE A 72 6.58 -19.11 -19.04
CA ILE A 72 7.31 -19.73 -17.92
C ILE A 72 6.40 -19.80 -16.69
N VAL A 73 5.54 -18.79 -16.50
CA VAL A 73 4.53 -18.76 -15.44
C VAL A 73 3.14 -18.84 -16.06
N LYS A 74 2.32 -19.79 -15.61
CA LYS A 74 0.90 -19.92 -15.99
C LYS A 74 0.05 -18.79 -15.40
N SER A 75 0.24 -17.57 -15.90
CA SER A 75 -0.54 -16.39 -15.54
C SER A 75 -0.93 -15.61 -16.79
N ASN A 76 -1.98 -14.80 -16.70
CA ASN A 76 -2.37 -13.92 -17.78
C ASN A 76 -1.40 -12.72 -17.82
N ALA A 77 -0.49 -12.73 -18.80
CA ALA A 77 0.55 -11.72 -18.97
C ALA A 77 0.00 -10.29 -19.05
N VAL A 78 -1.18 -10.10 -19.62
CA VAL A 78 -1.82 -8.78 -19.74
C VAL A 78 -2.25 -8.25 -18.37
N LEU A 79 -2.82 -9.13 -17.53
CA LEU A 79 -3.27 -8.72 -16.20
C LEU A 79 -2.08 -8.47 -15.25
N THR A 80 -1.03 -9.29 -15.33
CA THR A 80 0.20 -9.02 -14.58
C THR A 80 0.89 -7.76 -15.07
N ALA A 81 0.88 -7.49 -16.38
CA ALA A 81 1.38 -6.23 -16.94
C ALA A 81 0.64 -5.03 -16.37
N PHE A 82 -0.69 -5.02 -16.36
CA PHE A 82 -1.45 -3.90 -15.79
C PHE A 82 -1.18 -3.71 -14.29
N GLN A 83 -1.06 -4.80 -13.52
CA GLN A 83 -0.75 -4.73 -12.09
C GLN A 83 0.66 -4.19 -11.79
N VAL A 84 1.65 -4.54 -12.63
CA VAL A 84 3.02 -4.01 -12.48
C VAL A 84 3.09 -2.58 -13.00
N ALA A 85 2.50 -2.28 -14.15
CA ALA A 85 2.49 -0.96 -14.76
C ALA A 85 1.87 0.08 -13.83
N SER A 86 0.76 -0.24 -13.15
CA SER A 86 0.12 0.65 -12.15
C SER A 86 1.12 1.14 -11.11
N ARG A 87 1.89 0.20 -10.53
CA ARG A 87 2.86 0.47 -9.46
C ARG A 87 4.08 1.21 -9.98
N VAL A 88 4.59 0.83 -11.15
CA VAL A 88 5.73 1.52 -11.79
C VAL A 88 5.37 2.96 -12.13
N VAL A 89 4.15 3.24 -12.61
CA VAL A 89 3.68 4.61 -12.87
C VAL A 89 3.61 5.42 -11.57
N VAL A 90 3.13 4.83 -10.47
CA VAL A 90 3.12 5.51 -9.16
C VAL A 90 4.52 5.82 -8.68
N VAL A 91 5.45 4.88 -8.76
CA VAL A 91 6.82 5.07 -8.26
C VAL A 91 7.66 5.99 -9.15
N CYS A 92 7.68 5.73 -10.45
CA CYS A 92 8.54 6.46 -11.39
C CYS A 92 7.87 7.71 -11.95
N GLY A 93 6.56 7.67 -12.19
CA GLY A 93 5.81 8.83 -12.70
C GLY A 93 5.47 9.79 -11.58
N ILE A 94 4.84 9.32 -10.50
CA ILE A 94 4.23 10.23 -9.51
C ILE A 94 5.19 10.59 -8.38
N LEU A 95 5.79 9.61 -7.72
CA LEU A 95 6.66 9.86 -6.57
C LEU A 95 7.96 10.57 -6.96
N LEU A 96 8.59 10.22 -8.09
CA LEU A 96 9.78 10.96 -8.55
C LEU A 96 9.44 12.40 -8.97
N ALA A 97 8.27 12.62 -9.60
CA ALA A 97 7.91 13.92 -10.13
C ALA A 97 7.44 14.93 -9.06
N THR A 98 6.89 14.47 -7.93
CA THR A 98 6.22 15.34 -6.95
C THR A 98 6.67 15.05 -5.52
N PHE A 99 6.88 16.11 -4.74
CA PHE A 99 7.31 15.98 -3.35
C PHE A 99 6.13 15.71 -2.39
N ASN A 100 4.96 16.34 -2.63
CA ASN A 100 3.76 16.18 -1.81
C ASN A 100 3.18 14.77 -1.86
N ALA A 101 3.32 14.06 -2.99
CA ALA A 101 2.89 12.67 -3.09
C ALA A 101 3.68 11.73 -2.16
N ARG A 102 4.91 12.12 -1.78
CA ARG A 102 5.79 11.36 -0.86
C ARG A 102 5.40 11.52 0.60
N LEU A 103 4.81 12.66 0.95
CA LEU A 103 4.42 13.01 2.32
C LEU A 103 2.99 12.56 2.66
N GLY A 104 2.17 12.27 1.65
CA GLY A 104 0.79 11.86 1.84
C GLY A 104 0.64 10.44 2.39
N LEU A 105 -0.49 10.19 3.06
CA LEU A 105 -0.87 8.87 3.59
C LEU A 105 -1.02 7.79 2.51
N GLY A 106 -1.11 8.17 1.23
CA GLY A 106 -1.22 7.23 0.11
C GLY A 106 -0.01 6.32 -0.03
N LEU A 107 1.20 6.87 0.18
CA LEU A 107 2.46 6.14 0.02
C LEU A 107 2.57 4.95 1.01
N PRO A 108 2.48 5.14 2.34
CA PRO A 108 2.56 4.01 3.28
C PRO A 108 1.43 3.00 3.08
N LEU A 109 0.21 3.45 2.73
CA LEU A 109 -0.92 2.56 2.49
C LEU A 109 -0.69 1.63 1.29
N ALA A 110 -0.23 2.20 0.17
CA ALA A 110 0.11 1.45 -1.04
C ALA A 110 1.28 0.49 -0.78
N LEU A 111 2.33 0.95 -0.09
CA LEU A 111 3.50 0.13 0.23
C LEU A 111 3.17 -1.08 1.10
N LEU A 112 2.35 -0.89 2.16
CA LEU A 112 1.93 -2.01 2.99
C LEU A 112 1.17 -3.05 2.16
N ALA A 113 0.25 -2.61 1.30
CA ALA A 113 -0.48 -3.51 0.41
C ALA A 113 0.47 -4.24 -0.56
N TRP A 114 1.41 -3.52 -1.18
CA TRP A 114 2.37 -4.09 -2.12
C TRP A 114 3.31 -5.09 -1.43
N CYS A 115 3.87 -4.75 -0.27
CA CYS A 115 4.76 -5.65 0.46
C CYS A 115 4.07 -6.96 0.84
N ILE A 116 2.86 -6.90 1.41
CA ILE A 116 2.12 -8.10 1.80
C ILE A 116 1.79 -8.96 0.58
N THR A 117 1.35 -8.35 -0.53
CA THR A 117 1.02 -9.08 -1.76
C THR A 117 2.24 -9.76 -2.38
N GLU A 118 3.39 -9.09 -2.43
CA GLU A 118 4.63 -9.63 -2.98
C GLU A 118 5.20 -10.78 -2.11
N ILE A 119 5.21 -10.63 -0.78
CA ILE A 119 5.65 -11.69 0.15
C ILE A 119 4.88 -12.98 -0.13
N VAL A 120 3.56 -12.88 -0.25
CA VAL A 120 2.68 -14.05 -0.41
C VAL A 120 2.82 -14.65 -1.81
N ARG A 121 2.99 -13.80 -2.82
CA ARG A 121 3.19 -14.22 -4.20
C ARG A 121 4.48 -15.03 -4.35
N TYR A 122 5.62 -14.47 -3.93
CA TYR A 122 6.91 -15.14 -4.05
C TYR A 122 7.00 -16.37 -3.15
N SER A 123 6.43 -16.33 -1.94
CA SER A 123 6.35 -17.52 -1.07
C SER A 123 5.64 -18.69 -1.78
N ASN A 124 4.53 -18.40 -2.48
CA ASN A 124 3.84 -19.41 -3.28
C ASN A 124 4.65 -19.87 -4.49
N TYR A 125 5.36 -18.97 -5.19
CA TYR A 125 6.20 -19.36 -6.33
C TYR A 125 7.36 -20.27 -5.90
N THR A 126 8.06 -19.92 -4.83
CA THR A 126 9.15 -20.74 -4.28
C THR A 126 8.69 -22.13 -3.88
N LEU A 127 7.56 -22.23 -3.15
CA LEU A 127 7.04 -23.53 -2.72
C LEU A 127 6.45 -24.35 -3.86
N ASN A 128 5.97 -23.68 -4.91
CA ASN A 128 5.53 -24.36 -6.12
C ASN A 128 6.70 -24.97 -6.89
N LEU A 129 7.89 -24.35 -6.85
CA LEU A 129 9.12 -24.95 -7.41
C LEU A 129 9.59 -26.17 -6.61
N ILE A 130 9.40 -26.16 -5.29
CA ILE A 130 9.71 -27.30 -4.40
C ILE A 130 8.67 -28.43 -4.55
N GLY A 131 7.52 -28.16 -5.18
CA GLY A 131 6.46 -29.14 -5.41
C GLY A 131 5.52 -29.37 -4.22
N ASN A 132 5.71 -28.65 -3.10
CA ASN A 132 4.87 -28.76 -1.92
C ASN A 132 4.36 -27.38 -1.49
N VAL A 133 3.18 -26.98 -1.98
CA VAL A 133 2.53 -25.73 -1.58
C VAL A 133 1.52 -26.03 -0.46
N PRO A 134 1.72 -25.53 0.77
CA PRO A 134 0.78 -25.72 1.85
C PRO A 134 -0.54 -25.01 1.53
N TYR A 135 -1.66 -25.66 1.88
CA TYR A 135 -2.99 -25.16 1.58
C TYR A 135 -3.23 -23.74 2.13
N ILE A 136 -2.68 -23.42 3.30
CA ILE A 136 -2.80 -22.10 3.94
C ILE A 136 -2.23 -21.00 3.05
N LEU A 137 -1.04 -21.19 2.46
CA LEU A 137 -0.42 -20.17 1.60
C LEU A 137 -1.17 -20.00 0.28
N LYS A 138 -1.70 -21.11 -0.27
CA LYS A 138 -2.57 -21.06 -1.45
C LYS A 138 -3.87 -20.31 -1.13
N TYR A 139 -4.51 -20.61 0.00
CA TYR A 139 -5.72 -19.94 0.45
C TYR A 139 -5.51 -18.43 0.66
N LEU A 140 -4.42 -18.06 1.35
CA LEU A 140 -4.02 -16.69 1.58
C LEU A 140 -3.86 -15.93 0.26
N ARG A 141 -3.11 -16.49 -0.70
CA ARG A 141 -2.91 -15.90 -2.03
C ARG A 141 -4.22 -15.56 -2.74
N TYR A 142 -5.19 -16.47 -2.69
CA TYR A 142 -6.47 -16.30 -3.38
C TYR A 142 -7.55 -15.63 -2.53
N THR A 143 -7.26 -15.16 -1.31
CA THR A 143 -8.27 -14.52 -0.44
C THR A 143 -7.85 -13.11 -0.02
N MET A 144 -6.57 -12.87 0.22
CA MET A 144 -6.10 -11.56 0.70
C MET A 144 -6.28 -10.43 -0.31
N PHE A 145 -6.41 -10.74 -1.62
CA PHE A 145 -6.72 -9.74 -2.63
C PHE A 145 -8.02 -8.98 -2.33
N ILE A 146 -8.98 -9.59 -1.61
CA ILE A 146 -10.27 -8.95 -1.30
C ILE A 146 -10.06 -7.66 -0.49
N VAL A 147 -9.09 -7.66 0.43
CA VAL A 147 -8.79 -6.53 1.32
C VAL A 147 -7.61 -5.70 0.80
N LEU A 148 -6.53 -6.36 0.37
CA LEU A 148 -5.31 -5.65 -0.06
C LEU A 148 -5.50 -4.88 -1.36
N TYR A 149 -6.39 -5.33 -2.25
CA TYR A 149 -6.56 -4.70 -3.57
C TYR A 149 -7.24 -3.32 -3.48
N PRO A 150 -8.38 -3.15 -2.75
CA PRO A 150 -8.92 -1.81 -2.48
C PRO A 150 -7.96 -0.90 -1.72
N ILE A 151 -7.23 -1.43 -0.75
CA ILE A 151 -6.24 -0.66 0.04
C ILE A 151 -5.12 -0.14 -0.86
N GLY A 152 -4.54 -0.99 -1.71
CA GLY A 152 -3.48 -0.61 -2.64
C GLY A 152 -3.93 0.49 -3.59
N ILE A 153 -5.08 0.30 -4.24
CA ILE A 153 -5.61 1.28 -5.21
C ILE A 153 -5.98 2.61 -4.55
N THR A 154 -6.55 2.56 -3.34
CA THR A 154 -6.82 3.78 -2.58
C THR A 154 -5.52 4.53 -2.29
N GLY A 155 -4.44 3.82 -1.93
CA GLY A 155 -3.12 4.42 -1.73
C GLY A 155 -2.56 5.05 -3.01
N GLU A 156 -2.65 4.35 -4.14
CA GLU A 156 -2.22 4.82 -5.47
C GLU A 156 -2.99 6.09 -5.90
N LEU A 157 -4.32 6.09 -5.77
CA LEU A 157 -5.17 7.24 -6.10
C LEU A 157 -4.91 8.44 -5.17
N LEU A 158 -4.68 8.22 -3.88
CA LEU A 158 -4.32 9.30 -2.95
C LEU A 158 -2.98 9.94 -3.31
N CYS A 159 -1.99 9.14 -3.74
CA CYS A 159 -0.72 9.68 -4.24
C CYS A 159 -0.93 10.53 -5.50
N ILE A 160 -1.75 10.06 -6.46
CA ILE A 160 -2.06 10.82 -7.68
C ILE A 160 -2.77 12.14 -7.33
N TRP A 161 -3.73 12.09 -6.43
CA TRP A 161 -4.49 13.27 -6.02
C TRP A 161 -3.60 14.33 -5.36
N LYS A 162 -2.68 13.91 -4.48
CA LYS A 162 -1.69 14.82 -3.86
C LYS A 162 -0.66 15.35 -4.87
N ALA A 163 -0.26 14.53 -5.84
CA ALA A 163 0.61 14.98 -6.93
C ALA A 163 -0.06 16.04 -7.79
N GLN A 164 -1.36 15.87 -8.09
CA GLN A 164 -2.12 16.81 -8.90
C GLN A 164 -2.17 18.21 -8.28
N GLU A 165 -2.34 18.30 -6.95
CA GLU A 165 -2.36 19.57 -6.23
C GLU A 165 -1.04 20.36 -6.39
N GLU A 166 0.09 19.65 -6.45
CA GLU A 166 1.41 20.25 -6.65
C GLU A 166 1.66 20.66 -8.10
N VAL A 167 1.32 19.78 -9.04
CA VAL A 167 1.50 20.01 -10.48
C VAL A 167 0.66 21.19 -10.96
N GLY A 168 -0.58 21.31 -10.46
CA GLY A 168 -1.49 22.41 -10.82
C GLY A 168 -1.04 23.78 -10.33
N LYS A 169 -0.16 23.86 -9.32
CA LYS A 169 0.40 25.12 -8.82
C LYS A 169 1.67 25.56 -9.54
N GLY A 170 2.46 24.60 -10.04
CA GLY A 170 3.83 24.86 -10.53
C GLY A 170 4.09 24.60 -12.01
N PHE A 171 3.11 24.12 -12.80
CA PHE A 171 3.33 23.64 -14.18
C PHE A 171 4.51 22.65 -14.31
N LEU A 172 4.73 21.83 -13.27
CA LEU A 172 5.83 20.87 -13.25
C LEU A 172 5.65 19.87 -14.41
N TYR A 173 6.74 19.61 -15.15
CA TYR A 173 6.78 18.71 -16.30
C TYR A 173 5.80 19.02 -17.45
N SER A 174 5.34 20.28 -17.58
CA SER A 174 4.49 20.70 -18.68
C SER A 174 5.31 21.41 -19.78
N VAL A 175 5.14 20.98 -21.02
CA VAL A 175 5.76 21.57 -22.21
C VAL A 175 4.75 22.47 -22.88
N ASN A 176 4.95 23.78 -22.72
CA ASN A 176 4.13 24.82 -23.34
C ASN A 176 4.73 25.27 -24.67
N MET A 177 3.90 25.83 -25.53
CA MET A 177 4.36 26.48 -26.75
C MET A 177 5.06 27.82 -26.45
N PRO A 178 5.98 28.26 -27.34
CA PRO A 178 6.46 27.57 -28.53
C PRO A 178 7.63 26.61 -28.24
N ASN A 179 7.52 25.35 -28.70
CA ASN A 179 8.59 24.34 -28.65
C ASN A 179 8.93 23.89 -30.09
N LYS A 180 10.19 23.52 -30.34
CA LYS A 180 10.73 23.13 -31.66
C LYS A 180 9.95 21.98 -32.34
N TYR A 181 9.26 21.17 -31.55
CA TYR A 181 8.47 20.01 -32.01
C TYR A 181 6.95 20.29 -32.13
N ASN A 182 6.49 21.53 -31.89
CA ASN A 182 5.08 21.94 -31.95
C ASN A 182 4.11 21.02 -31.17
N PHE A 183 4.54 20.53 -30.01
CA PHE A 183 3.77 19.61 -29.16
C PHE A 183 3.47 20.26 -27.81
N ILE A 184 2.21 20.14 -27.36
CA ILE A 184 1.77 20.54 -26.02
C ILE A 184 1.68 19.29 -25.16
N PHE A 185 2.38 19.28 -24.03
CA PHE A 185 2.26 18.23 -23.03
C PHE A 185 1.93 18.87 -21.69
N ASN A 186 0.76 18.55 -21.13
CA ASN A 186 0.40 18.99 -19.80
C ASN A 186 0.34 17.77 -18.87
N TYR A 187 1.25 17.75 -17.90
CA TYR A 187 1.37 16.64 -16.96
C TYR A 187 0.12 16.45 -16.11
N GLN A 188 -0.63 17.52 -15.83
CA GLN A 188 -1.89 17.45 -15.10
C GLN A 188 -2.97 16.67 -15.87
N HIS A 189 -3.03 16.82 -17.19
CA HIS A 189 -3.99 16.08 -18.02
C HIS A 189 -3.66 14.59 -18.05
N LEU A 190 -2.37 14.23 -18.03
CA LEU A 190 -1.94 12.84 -17.89
C LEU A 190 -2.40 12.24 -16.55
N LEU A 191 -2.28 12.97 -15.44
CA LEU A 191 -2.73 12.50 -14.12
C LEU A 191 -4.25 12.28 -14.07
N TRP A 192 -5.05 13.16 -14.67
CA TRP A 192 -6.50 12.97 -14.81
C TRP A 192 -6.84 11.75 -15.67
N PHE A 193 -6.15 11.59 -16.80
CA PHE A 193 -6.32 10.42 -17.64
C PHE A 193 -6.00 9.13 -16.88
N LEU A 194 -4.92 9.11 -16.10
CA LEU A 194 -4.57 7.97 -15.24
C LEU A 194 -5.67 7.69 -14.21
N MET A 195 -6.20 8.70 -13.51
CA MET A 195 -7.32 8.48 -12.58
C MET A 195 -8.56 7.91 -13.28
N LEU A 196 -8.91 8.42 -14.46
CA LEU A 196 -10.04 7.90 -15.24
C LEU A 196 -9.81 6.47 -15.70
N LEU A 197 -8.58 6.11 -16.03
CA LEU A 197 -8.20 4.77 -16.47
C LEU A 197 -8.41 3.72 -15.36
N TYR A 198 -8.33 4.09 -14.08
CA TYR A 198 -8.62 3.15 -12.97
C TYR A 198 -10.09 2.72 -12.92
N ILE A 199 -11.04 3.55 -13.38
CA ILE A 199 -12.48 3.26 -13.33
C ILE A 199 -12.84 1.99 -14.12
N PRO A 200 -12.47 1.83 -15.40
CA PRO A 200 -12.75 0.60 -16.15
C PRO A 200 -11.82 -0.56 -15.77
N LEU A 201 -10.55 -0.30 -15.46
CA LEU A 201 -9.57 -1.36 -15.20
C LEU A 201 -9.80 -2.07 -13.86
N PHE A 202 -10.18 -1.33 -12.82
CA PHE A 202 -10.33 -1.88 -11.48
C PHE A 202 -11.37 -3.02 -11.40
N PRO A 203 -12.63 -2.85 -11.85
CA PRO A 203 -13.62 -3.92 -11.76
C PRO A 203 -13.23 -5.15 -12.58
N GLN A 204 -12.66 -4.96 -13.76
CA GLN A 204 -12.26 -6.05 -14.63
C GLN A 204 -11.17 -6.91 -13.99
N LEU A 205 -10.12 -6.28 -13.44
CA LEU A 205 -9.04 -6.97 -12.72
C LEU A 205 -9.57 -7.65 -11.45
N TYR A 206 -10.42 -6.96 -10.69
CA TYR A 206 -10.97 -7.47 -9.43
C TYR A 206 -11.86 -8.70 -9.63
N LEU A 207 -12.79 -8.65 -10.59
CA LEU A 207 -13.67 -9.78 -10.91
C LEU A 207 -12.89 -10.98 -11.47
N HIS A 208 -11.83 -10.73 -12.25
CA HIS A 208 -10.97 -11.81 -12.73
C HIS A 208 -10.30 -12.59 -11.60
N MET A 209 -9.86 -11.91 -10.53
CA MET A 209 -9.26 -12.56 -9.36
C MET A 209 -10.25 -13.47 -8.62
N PHE A 210 -11.55 -13.13 -8.59
CA PHE A 210 -12.58 -14.06 -8.09
C PHE A 210 -12.71 -15.30 -8.97
N GLY A 211 -12.63 -15.14 -10.29
CA GLY A 211 -12.57 -16.27 -11.22
C GLY A 211 -11.38 -17.19 -10.95
N GLN A 212 -10.20 -16.61 -10.71
CA GLN A 212 -8.99 -17.37 -10.34
C GLN A 212 -9.15 -18.08 -9.00
N ARG A 213 -9.72 -17.42 -7.98
CA ARG A 213 -10.02 -18.02 -6.68
C ARG A 213 -10.92 -19.24 -6.83
N LYS A 214 -12.00 -19.14 -7.61
CA LYS A 214 -12.93 -20.26 -7.87
C LYS A 214 -12.23 -21.41 -8.57
N LYS A 215 -11.34 -21.14 -9.54
CA LYS A 215 -10.57 -22.19 -10.23
C LYS A 215 -9.53 -22.86 -9.32
N ALA A 216 -8.88 -22.11 -8.44
CA ALA A 216 -7.78 -22.61 -7.63
C ALA A 216 -8.21 -23.29 -6.33
N LEU A 217 -9.30 -22.81 -5.71
CA LEU A 217 -9.86 -23.33 -4.45
C LEU A 217 -11.17 -24.11 -4.65
N GLY A 218 -11.79 -24.04 -5.83
CA GLY A 218 -12.98 -24.83 -6.14
C GLY A 218 -12.62 -26.31 -6.11
N THR A 219 -13.31 -27.07 -5.26
CA THR A 219 -13.22 -28.52 -5.22
C THR A 219 -13.56 -29.07 -6.60
N ASN A 220 -12.61 -29.76 -7.25
CA ASN A 220 -12.91 -30.60 -8.40
C ASN A 220 -13.85 -31.71 -7.92
N LYS A 221 -15.16 -31.58 -8.18
CA LYS A 221 -16.14 -32.67 -7.98
C LYS A 221 -15.90 -33.87 -8.94
N ASN A 222 -14.92 -33.79 -9.84
CA ASN A 222 -14.67 -34.77 -10.90
C ASN A 222 -13.47 -35.70 -10.65
N LYS A 223 -13.16 -36.04 -9.40
CA LYS A 223 -12.30 -37.19 -9.06
C LYS A 223 -12.97 -38.10 -8.04
N ILE A 224 -14.16 -38.56 -8.40
CA ILE A 224 -14.75 -39.80 -7.88
C ILE A 224 -15.23 -40.51 -9.14
N ASN A 225 -14.40 -41.42 -9.64
CA ASN A 225 -14.71 -42.57 -10.49
C ASN A 225 -13.39 -43.33 -10.70
#